data_AF-A0A252B1U7-F1
#
_entry.id   AF-A0A252B1U7-F1
#
_cell.length_a   1.000
_cell.length_b   1.000
_cell.length_c   1.000
_cell.angle_alpha   90.00
_cell.angle_beta   90.00
_cell.angle_gamma   90.00
#
_symmetry.space_group_name_H-M   'P 1'
#
loop_
_entity.id
_entity.type
_entity.pdbx_description
1 polymer ?
#
loop_
_entity_poly.entity_id
_entity_poly.type
_entity_poly.pdbx_seq_one_letter_code
_entity_poly.pdbx_strand_id
1 'polypeptide(L)'
;MTDLSPLTAFEQESVKTLRVPDVVLNDARKLSGLVVAVAESGVGAGREITEPEALLWLAHRLQDKLDLLAALSGDGDAPGWMQPEEVQP
;
A
#
# COMPACT_ATOMS: atom_id res chain seq x y z
N MET A 1 -5.79 -26.37 2.22
CA MET A 1 -4.33 -26.16 2.31
C MET A 1 -3.99 -25.09 1.31
N THR A 2 -3.59 -23.92 1.78
CA THR A 2 -3.06 -22.86 0.91
C THR A 2 -1.76 -23.39 0.33
N ASP A 3 -1.69 -23.52 -0.99
CA ASP A 3 -0.46 -23.86 -1.69
C ASP A 3 0.54 -22.71 -1.44
N LEU A 4 1.46 -22.93 -0.50
CA LEU A 4 2.57 -22.04 -0.19
C LEU A 4 3.74 -22.41 -1.10
N SER A 5 3.50 -22.38 -2.42
CA SER A 5 4.58 -22.42 -3.39
C SER A 5 5.60 -21.35 -2.99
N PRO A 6 6.90 -21.68 -2.89
CA PRO A 6 7.88 -20.73 -2.39
C PRO A 6 7.90 -19.51 -3.31
N LEU A 7 7.81 -18.32 -2.71
CA LEU A 7 7.88 -17.05 -3.43
C LEU A 7 9.10 -17.05 -4.34
N THR A 8 8.91 -16.63 -5.58
CA THR A 8 10.01 -16.36 -6.51
C THR A 8 10.94 -15.29 -5.93
N ALA A 9 12.18 -15.23 -6.40
CA ALA A 9 13.14 -14.23 -5.92
C ALA A 9 12.62 -12.78 -6.07
N PHE A 10 11.88 -12.50 -7.14
CA PHE A 10 11.24 -11.21 -7.39
C PHE A 10 10.13 -10.90 -6.37
N GLU A 11 9.29 -11.88 -6.05
CA GLU A 11 8.22 -11.71 -5.05
C GLU A 11 8.82 -11.53 -3.66
N GLN A 12 9.91 -12.22 -3.34
CA GLN A 12 10.63 -12.04 -2.07
C GLN A 12 11.20 -10.62 -1.93
N GLU A 13 11.84 -10.08 -2.97
CA GLU A 13 12.32 -8.70 -2.99
C GLU A 13 11.18 -7.69 -2.82
N SER A 14 10.06 -7.94 -3.50
CA SER A 14 8.86 -7.11 -3.40
C SER A 14 8.30 -7.11 -1.97
N VAL A 15 8.22 -8.28 -1.33
CA VAL A 15 7.77 -8.41 0.06
C VAL A 15 8.72 -7.72 1.04
N LYS A 16 10.05 -7.83 0.83
CA LYS A 16 11.04 -7.13 1.68
C LYS A 16 10.85 -5.62 1.62
N THR A 17 10.56 -5.09 0.44
CA THR A 17 10.32 -3.66 0.24
C THR A 17 9.08 -3.17 1.02
N LEU A 18 8.05 -4.01 1.13
CA LEU A 18 6.84 -3.74 1.91
C LEU A 18 7.06 -3.77 3.43
N ARG A 19 8.22 -4.24 3.92
CA ARG A 19 8.58 -4.18 5.35
C ARG A 19 9.29 -2.90 5.74
N VAL A 20 9.66 -2.03 4.78
CA VAL A 20 10.40 -0.80 5.04
C VAL A 20 9.42 0.38 5.19
N PRO A 21 9.22 0.94 6.40
CA PRO A 21 8.20 1.96 6.64
C PRO A 21 8.34 3.19 5.73
N ASP A 22 9.57 3.64 5.49
CA ASP A 22 9.84 4.80 4.62
C ASP A 22 9.40 4.57 3.17
N VAL A 23 9.55 3.35 2.67
CA VAL A 23 9.11 2.99 1.31
C VAL A 23 7.59 2.95 1.25
N VAL A 24 6.94 2.32 2.23
CA VAL A 24 5.48 2.26 2.34
C VAL A 24 4.87 3.67 2.45
N LEU A 25 5.46 4.54 3.27
CA LEU A 25 5.05 5.93 3.43
C LEU A 25 5.22 6.74 2.12
N ASN A 26 6.32 6.53 1.39
CA ASN A 26 6.53 7.18 0.10
C ASN A 26 5.49 6.75 -0.94
N ASP A 27 5.14 5.47 -0.99
CA ASP A 27 4.08 4.95 -1.85
C ASP A 27 2.71 5.55 -1.50
N ALA A 28 2.37 5.62 -0.21
CA ALA A 28 1.13 6.23 0.26
C ALA A 28 1.02 7.69 -0.20
N ARG A 29 2.09 8.48 -0.06
CA ARG A 29 2.13 9.88 -0.53
C ARG A 29 1.87 10.01 -2.03
N LYS A 30 2.47 9.14 -2.85
CA LYS A 30 2.25 9.13 -4.30
C LYS A 30 0.80 8.80 -4.64
N LEU A 31 0.22 7.79 -3.98
CA LEU A 31 -1.18 7.39 -4.18
C LEU A 31 -2.15 8.51 -3.78
N SER A 32 -1.91 9.20 -2.66
CA SER A 32 -2.72 10.36 -2.28
C SER A 32 -2.68 11.46 -3.34
N GLY A 33 -1.51 11.73 -3.93
CA GLY A 33 -1.38 12.68 -5.03
C GLY A 33 -2.18 12.28 -6.27
N LEU A 34 -2.20 10.99 -6.61
CA LEU A 34 -3.01 10.46 -7.73
C LEU A 34 -4.51 10.57 -7.47
N VAL A 35 -4.97 10.28 -6.24
CA VAL A 35 -6.40 10.45 -5.86
C VAL A 35 -6.84 11.90 -6.10
N VAL A 36 -6.04 12.88 -5.66
CA VAL A 36 -6.32 14.30 -5.88
C VAL A 36 -6.35 14.63 -7.37
N ALA A 37 -5.33 14.22 -8.12
CA ALA A 37 -5.25 14.51 -9.56
C ALA A 37 -6.45 13.95 -10.34
N VAL A 38 -6.87 12.71 -10.04
CA VAL A 38 -8.04 12.09 -10.69
C VAL A 38 -9.33 12.80 -10.27
N ALA A 39 -9.50 13.13 -9.00
CA ALA A 39 -10.66 13.86 -8.52
C ALA A 39 -10.78 15.26 -9.15
N GLU A 40 -9.66 15.94 -9.36
CA GLU A 40 -9.59 17.26 -9.98
C GLU A 40 -9.80 17.23 -11.51
N SER A 41 -9.48 16.11 -12.17
CA SER A 41 -9.55 15.98 -13.63
C SER A 41 -10.97 16.14 -14.23
N GLY A 42 -12.02 16.12 -13.40
CA GLY A 42 -13.42 16.29 -13.82
C GLY A 42 -14.06 17.66 -13.49
N VAL A 43 -13.40 18.52 -12.72
CA VAL A 43 -14.04 19.70 -12.07
C VAL A 43 -14.40 20.82 -13.07
N GLY A 44 -13.78 20.84 -14.26
CA GLY A 44 -13.90 21.94 -15.23
C GLY A 44 -15.18 22.02 -16.06
N ALA A 45 -16.08 21.03 -16.01
CA ALA A 45 -17.23 20.96 -16.93
C ALA A 45 -18.57 20.59 -16.27
N GLY A 46 -18.69 20.68 -14.94
CA GLY A 46 -19.91 20.29 -14.23
C GLY A 46 -20.19 18.78 -14.25
N ARG A 47 -19.15 17.96 -14.52
CA ARG A 47 -19.22 16.51 -14.36
C ARG A 47 -18.72 16.16 -12.96
N GLU A 48 -19.60 15.63 -12.13
CA GLU A 48 -19.20 14.89 -10.92
C GLU A 48 -18.26 13.76 -11.36
N ILE A 49 -17.10 13.64 -10.71
CA ILE A 49 -16.10 12.57 -10.82
C ILE A 49 -16.09 11.83 -12.17
N THR A 50 -15.16 12.20 -13.04
CA THR A 50 -15.03 11.61 -14.38
C THR A 50 -14.67 10.12 -14.38
N GLU A 51 -14.04 9.62 -13.31
CA GLU A 51 -13.52 8.25 -13.23
C GLU A 51 -13.72 7.64 -11.81
N PRO A 52 -14.96 7.28 -11.44
CA PRO A 52 -15.26 6.79 -10.09
C PRO A 52 -14.61 5.44 -9.79
N GLU A 53 -14.47 4.56 -10.78
CA GLU A 53 -13.79 3.28 -10.61
C GLU A 53 -12.29 3.45 -10.37
N ALA A 54 -11.66 4.40 -11.06
CA ALA A 54 -10.24 4.70 -10.85
C ALA A 54 -10.00 5.28 -9.45
N LEU A 55 -10.87 6.20 -9.00
CA LEU A 55 -10.81 6.73 -7.64
C LEU A 55 -11.02 5.64 -6.58
N LEU A 56 -11.99 4.75 -6.77
CA LEU A 56 -12.23 3.64 -5.85
C LEU A 56 -11.01 2.71 -5.76
N TRP A 57 -10.42 2.36 -6.90
CA TRP A 57 -9.21 1.53 -6.94
C TRP A 57 -8.02 2.20 -6.26
N LEU A 58 -7.79 3.49 -6.53
CA LEU A 58 -6.70 4.27 -5.90
C LEU A 58 -6.91 4.43 -4.39
N ALA A 59 -8.15 4.67 -3.96
CA ALA A 59 -8.50 4.79 -2.54
C ALA A 59 -8.23 3.49 -1.79
N HIS A 60 -8.63 2.33 -2.34
CA HIS A 60 -8.31 1.04 -1.74
C HIS A 60 -6.81 0.80 -1.66
N ARG A 61 -6.04 1.15 -2.70
CA ARG A 61 -4.57 1.00 -2.64
C ARG A 61 -3.89 1.94 -1.66
N LEU A 62 -4.41 3.16 -1.50
CA LEU A 62 -3.93 4.07 -0.46
C LEU A 62 -4.22 3.48 0.93
N GLN A 63 -5.43 2.97 1.15
CA GLN A 63 -5.82 2.34 2.40
C GLN A 63 -4.90 1.14 2.74
N ASP A 64 -4.65 0.23 1.79
CA ASP A 64 -3.74 -0.90 1.98
C ASP A 64 -2.34 -0.46 2.50
N LYS A 65 -1.82 0.68 1.99
CA LYS A 65 -0.51 1.21 2.39
C LYS A 65 -0.55 1.84 3.78
N LEU A 66 -1.64 2.51 4.14
CA LEU A 66 -1.81 3.11 5.46
C LEU A 66 -1.99 2.02 6.53
N ASP A 67 -2.77 0.98 6.22
CA ASP A 67 -2.96 -0.18 7.10
C ASP A 67 -1.62 -0.91 7.31
N LEU A 68 -0.84 -1.10 6.24
CA LEU A 68 0.52 -1.66 6.33
C LEU A 68 1.46 -0.78 7.16
N LEU A 69 1.41 0.55 6.98
CA LEU A 69 2.22 1.48 7.77
C LEU A 69 1.84 1.43 9.26
N ALA A 70 0.55 1.35 9.57
CA ALA A 70 0.06 1.18 10.94
C ALA A 70 0.58 -0.12 11.56
N ALA A 71 0.50 -1.24 10.82
CA ALA A 71 1.03 -2.52 11.25
C ALA A 71 2.54 -2.47 11.54
N LEU A 72 3.31 -1.77 10.70
CA LEU A 72 4.76 -1.59 10.90
C LEU A 72 5.12 -0.61 12.03
N SER A 73 4.18 0.25 12.45
CA SER A 73 4.42 1.28 13.47
C SER A 73 4.39 0.75 14.91
N GLY A 74 4.12 -0.55 15.10
CA GLY A 74 4.37 -1.24 16.38
C GLY A 74 3.16 -1.49 17.27
N ASP A 75 1.92 -1.40 16.76
CA ASP A 75 0.72 -1.81 17.52
C ASP A 75 0.61 -3.35 17.73
N GLY A 76 1.58 -4.12 17.23
CA GLY A 76 1.74 -5.55 17.52
C GLY A 76 0.82 -6.49 16.74
N ASP A 77 -0.07 -5.95 15.89
CA ASP A 77 -1.04 -6.74 15.11
C ASP A 77 -0.55 -7.11 13.69
N ALA A 78 0.74 -6.87 13.40
CA ALA A 78 1.33 -7.25 12.13
C ALA A 78 1.55 -8.77 12.06
N PRO A 79 1.10 -9.46 11.00
CA PRO A 79 1.38 -10.88 10.79
C PRO A 79 2.88 -11.20 10.89
N GLY A 80 3.23 -12.38 11.41
CA GLY A 80 4.63 -12.76 11.67
C GLY A 80 5.57 -12.66 10.46
N TRP A 81 5.06 -12.74 9.22
CA TRP A 81 5.86 -12.54 8.00
C TRP A 81 6.18 -11.07 7.70
N MET A 82 5.56 -10.11 8.37
CA MET A 82 5.85 -8.67 8.26
C MET A 82 6.80 -8.18 9.36
N GLN A 83 6.91 -8.93 10.46
CA GLN A 83 7.82 -8.59 11.56
C GLN A 83 9.27 -8.59 11.02
N PRO A 84 10.10 -7.61 11.39
CA PRO A 84 11.52 -7.68 11.12
C PRO A 84 12.08 -8.96 11.75
N GLU A 85 12.99 -9.64 11.05
CA GLU A 85 13.68 -10.81 11.62
C GLU A 85 14.35 -10.36 12.92
N GLU A 86 14.00 -11.01 14.04
CA GLU A 86 14.69 -10.76 15.31
C GLU A 86 16.17 -11.02 15.08
N VAL A 87 16.97 -9.95 15.08
CA VAL A 87 18.42 -10.05 15.12
C VAL A 87 18.75 -10.60 16.50
N GLN A 88 18.86 -11.92 16.63
CA GLN A 88 19.40 -12.53 17.84
C GLN A 88 20.82 -11.97 18.06
N PRO A 89 21.13 -11.50 19.28
CA PRO A 89 22.45 -10.98 19.63
C PRO A 89 23.55 -12.05 19.56
#